data_AF-A0A6L5X9F8-F1
#
_entry.id   AF-A0A6L5X9F8-F1
#
_cell.length_a   1.000
_cell.length_b   1.000
_cell.length_c   1.000
_cell.angle_alpha   90.00
_cell.angle_beta   90.00
_cell.angle_gamma   90.00
#
_symmetry.space_group_name_H-M   'P 1'
#
loop_
_entity.id
_entity.type
_entity.pdbx_description
1 polymer ?
#
loop_
_entity_poly.entity_id
_entity_poly.type
_entity_poly.pdbx_seq_one_letter_code
_entity_poly.pdbx_strand_id
1 'polypeptide(L)' 'MEITRGVIHKATKVVIYGPEGIGKSTLASKFPDPVFIDTEGSTNMMDVARLPAPSSWTMLFEEIDY' A
#
# COMPACT_ATOMS: atom_id res chain seq x y z
N MET A 1 38.64 6.16 -0.20
CA MET A 1 37.20 6.19 -0.53
C MET A 1 36.74 4.75 -0.59
N GLU A 2 35.90 4.31 0.34
CA GLU A 2 35.39 2.94 0.38
C GLU A 2 34.14 2.82 -0.51
N ILE A 3 34.12 1.82 -1.39
CA ILE A 3 32.98 1.53 -2.26
C ILE A 3 32.32 0.26 -1.72
N THR A 4 31.09 0.37 -1.22
CA THR A 4 30.26 -0.78 -0.84
C THR A 4 29.50 -1.31 -2.06
N ARG A 5 29.40 -2.64 -2.19
CA ARG A 5 28.70 -3.32 -3.30
C ARG A 5 27.74 -4.38 -2.75
N GLY A 6 26.63 -4.63 -3.46
CA GLY A 6 25.64 -5.66 -3.10
C GLY A 6 24.21 -5.12 -3.06
N VAL A 7 23.24 -6.03 -2.94
CA VAL A 7 21.82 -5.68 -2.79
C VAL A 7 21.55 -5.26 -1.35
N ILE A 8 21.12 -4.02 -1.17
CA ILE A 8 20.66 -3.50 0.13
C ILE A 8 19.16 -3.76 0.21
N HIS A 9 18.77 -4.76 1.01
CA HIS A 9 17.36 -5.03 1.27
C HIS A 9 16.82 -3.96 2.23
N LYS A 10 15.82 -3.21 1.78
CA LYS A 10 15.12 -2.18 2.55
C LYS A 10 13.65 -2.18 2.17
N ALA A 11 12.82 -1.63 3.05
CA ALA A 11 11.43 -1.35 2.71
C ALA A 11 11.39 -0.45 1.47
N THR A 12 10.54 -0.83 0.51
CA THR A 12 10.38 -0.08 -0.74
C THR A 12 9.10 0.72 -0.68
N LYS A 13 9.20 2.04 -0.86
CA LYS A 13 8.03 2.89 -1.11
C LYS A 13 7.73 2.87 -2.61
N VAL A 14 6.53 2.42 -2.98
CA VAL A 14 6.13 2.22 -4.37
C VAL A 14 4.89 3.05 -4.68
N VAL A 15 4.82 3.60 -5.89
CA VAL A 15 3.60 4.21 -6.44
C VAL A 15 3.11 3.33 -7.59
N ILE A 16 1.87 2.85 -7.51
CA ILE A 16 1.22 2.06 -8.56
C ILE A 16 0.16 2.95 -9.21
N TYR A 17 0.31 3.27 -10.51
CA TYR A 17 -0.59 4.16 -11.23
C TYR A 17 -1.06 3.54 -12.56
N GLY A 18 -2.23 3.95 -13.03
CA GLY A 18 -2.80 3.50 -14.29
C GLY A 18 -4.32 3.64 -14.35
N PRO A 19 -4.94 3.39 -15.52
CA PRO A 19 -6.38 3.50 -15.72
C PRO A 19 -7.21 2.66 -14.72
N GLU A 20 -8.49 2.98 -14.59
CA GLU A 20 -9.44 2.15 -13.85
C GLU A 20 -9.46 0.72 -14.41
N GLY A 21 -9.57 -0.29 -13.54
CA GLY A 21 -9.63 -1.70 -13.95
C GLY A 21 -8.31 -2.35 -14.37
N ILE A 22 -7.19 -1.62 -14.46
CA ILE A 22 -5.89 -2.19 -14.88
C ILE A 22 -5.28 -3.20 -13.87
N GLY A 23 -5.84 -3.31 -12.67
CA GLY A 23 -5.37 -4.24 -11.63
C GLY A 23 -4.43 -3.63 -10.56
N LYS A 24 -4.53 -2.32 -10.29
CA LYS A 24 -3.69 -1.63 -9.28
C LYS A 24 -3.82 -2.25 -7.88
N SER A 25 -5.05 -2.32 -7.36
CA SER A 25 -5.33 -2.91 -6.03
C SER A 25 -4.99 -4.40 -6.02
N THR A 26 -5.23 -5.11 -7.12
CA THR A 26 -4.85 -6.52 -7.29
C THR A 26 -3.35 -6.74 -7.22
N LEU A 27 -2.53 -5.83 -7.77
CA LEU A 27 -1.08 -5.91 -7.65
C LEU A 27 -0.64 -5.62 -6.21
N ALA A 28 -1.20 -4.60 -5.57
CA ALA A 28 -0.92 -4.26 -4.18
C ALA A 28 -1.26 -5.43 -3.22
N SER A 29 -2.33 -6.20 -3.51
CA SER A 29 -2.72 -7.34 -2.67
C SER A 29 -1.79 -8.55 -2.76
N LYS A 30 -0.80 -8.53 -3.65
CA LYS A 30 0.25 -9.57 -3.73
C LYS A 30 1.49 -9.22 -2.92
N PHE A 31 1.50 -8.07 -2.25
CA PHE A 31 2.60 -7.71 -1.35
C PHE A 31 2.53 -8.61 -0.11
N PRO A 32 3.65 -8.81 0.61
CA PRO A 32 3.64 -9.59 1.85
C PRO A 32 2.71 -8.93 2.89
N ASP A 33 1.76 -9.69 3.42
CA ASP A 33 0.81 -9.31 4.47
C ASP A 33 0.25 -7.88 4.34
N PRO A 34 -0.44 -7.55 3.24
CA PRO A 34 -0.81 -6.18 2.93
C PRO A 34 -1.99 -5.72 3.78
N VAL A 35 -1.88 -4.52 4.35
CA VAL A 35 -2.97 -3.81 5.03
C VAL A 35 -3.38 -2.61 4.18
N PHE A 36 -4.67 -2.52 3.87
CA PHE A 36 -5.22 -1.46 3.03
C PHE A 36 -5.88 -0.37 3.86
N ILE A 37 -5.56 0.89 3.52
CA ILE A 37 -6.39 2.05 3.83
C ILE A 37 -7.23 2.33 2.59
N ASP A 38 -8.46 1.82 2.55
CA ASP A 38 -9.33 1.94 1.38
C ASP A 38 -10.14 3.24 1.44
N THR A 39 -9.71 4.24 0.66
CA THR A 39 -10.39 5.54 0.58
C THR A 39 -11.47 5.60 -0.51
N GLU A 40 -11.56 4.57 -1.37
CA GLU A 40 -12.42 4.58 -2.57
C GLU A 40 -13.43 3.41 -2.59
N GLY A 41 -13.27 2.41 -1.72
CA GLY A 41 -14.06 1.17 -1.73
C GLY A 41 -13.63 0.18 -2.81
N SER A 42 -12.44 0.36 -3.39
CA SER A 42 -11.94 -0.45 -4.51
C SER A 42 -11.65 -1.90 -4.10
N THR A 43 -11.54 -2.16 -2.81
CA THR A 43 -11.18 -3.47 -2.28
C THR A 43 -12.38 -4.28 -1.81
N ASN A 44 -13.62 -3.80 -1.91
CA ASN A 44 -14.82 -4.44 -1.33
C ASN A 44 -15.01 -5.93 -1.67
N MET A 45 -14.54 -6.37 -2.84
CA MET A 45 -14.66 -7.75 -3.33
C MET A 45 -13.35 -8.57 -3.20
N MET A 46 -12.36 -8.04 -2.48
CA MET A 46 -11.05 -8.67 -2.31
C MET A 46 -10.95 -9.37 -0.94
N ASP A 47 -10.17 -10.44 -0.84
CA ASP A 47 -9.81 -11.04 0.44
C ASP A 47 -8.48 -10.43 0.92
N VAL A 48 -8.57 -9.32 1.66
CA VAL A 48 -7.42 -8.52 2.14
C VAL A 48 -7.70 -7.92 3.53
N ALA A 49 -6.65 -7.65 4.30
CA ALA A 49 -6.76 -6.91 5.54
C ALA A 49 -6.99 -5.42 5.26
N ARG A 50 -7.87 -4.78 6.05
CA ARG A 50 -8.24 -3.37 5.90
C ARG A 50 -8.32 -2.70 7.25
N LEU A 51 -7.91 -1.44 7.30
CA LEU A 51 -8.32 -0.53 8.37
C LEU A 51 -9.75 -0.03 8.10
N PRO A 52 -10.47 0.43 9.14
CA PRO A 52 -11.73 1.13 8.94
C PRO A 52 -11.56 2.29 7.94
N ALA A 53 -12.57 2.58 7.14
CA ALA A 53 -12.49 3.71 6.22
C ALA A 53 -12.25 5.00 7.01
N PRO A 54 -11.20 5.77 6.70
CA PRO A 54 -10.85 6.95 7.49
C PRO A 54 -11.93 8.01 7.34
N SER A 55 -12.42 8.54 8.47
CA SER A 55 -13.44 9.60 8.48
C SER A 55 -12.86 11.01 8.53
N SER A 56 -11.53 11.15 8.59
CA SER A 56 -10.82 12.42 8.63
C SER A 56 -9.40 12.29 8.09
N TRP A 57 -8.81 13.43 7.69
CA TRP A 57 -7.40 13.49 7.30
C TRP A 57 -6.46 13.10 8.44
N THR A 58 -6.77 13.52 9.67
CA THR A 58 -5.97 13.17 10.85
C THR A 58 -5.88 11.66 11.03
N MET A 59 -7.02 10.97 10.94
CA MET A 59 -7.07 9.50 11.01
C MET A 59 -6.24 8.85 9.90
N LEU A 60 -6.38 9.32 8.65
CA LEU A 60 -5.59 8.80 7.53
C LEU A 60 -4.07 8.93 7.77
N PHE A 61 -3.60 10.06 8.32
CA PHE A 61 -2.19 10.24 8.61
C PHE A 61 -1.72 9.36 9.77
N GLU A 62 -2.54 9.19 10.81
CA GLU A 62 -2.24 8.28 11.92
C GLU A 62 -2.11 6.82 11.44
N GLU A 63 -2.94 6.40 10.48
CA GLU A 63 -2.89 5.06 9.88
C GLU A 63 -1.65 4.83 9.01
N ILE A 64 -1.07 5.88 8.43
CA ILE A 64 0.19 5.80 7.64
C ILE A 64 1.40 5.56 8.56
N ASP A 65 1.34 6.02 9.82
CA ASP A 65 2.42 5.93 10.79
C ASP A 65 2.44 4.59 11.57
N TYR A 66 1.45 3.72 11.35
CA TYR A 66 1.33 2.39 11.99
C TYR A 66 2.33 1.37 11.43
#